data_AF-A0A2E4YP32-F1
#
_entry.id   AF-A0A2E4YP32-F1
#
_cell.length_a   1.000
_cell.length_b   1.000
_cell.length_c   1.000
_cell.angle_alpha   90.00
_cell.angle_beta   90.00
_cell.angle_gamma   90.00
#
_symmetry.space_group_name_H-M   'P 1'
#
loop_
_entity.id
_entity.type
_entity.pdbx_description
1 polymer ?
#
loop_
_entity_poly.entity_id
_entity_poly.type
_entity_poly.pdbx_seq_one_letter_code
_entity_poly.pdbx_strand_id
1 'polypeptide(L)' 'MLEFSKQILLKVSFDRNLFHKELKKSISWLQNDDVEKLKIWCLSSFIIYKELIVEVFESTC' A
#
# COMPACT_ATOMS: atom_id res chain seq x y z
N MET A 1 -5.66 9.18 -8.04
CA MET A 1 -4.34 8.69 -7.58
C MET A 1 -4.42 7.28 -6.98
N LEU A 2 -5.54 6.90 -6.36
CA LEU A 2 -5.74 5.57 -5.79
C LEU A 2 -5.53 4.43 -6.81
N GLU A 3 -6.20 4.50 -7.97
CA GLU A 3 -6.09 3.44 -8.99
C GLU A 3 -4.67 3.28 -9.53
N PHE A 4 -3.97 4.39 -9.75
CA PHE A 4 -2.56 4.37 -10.15
C PHE A 4 -1.67 3.68 -9.10
N SER A 5 -1.90 3.97 -7.81
CA SER A 5 -1.19 3.32 -6.71
C SER A 5 -1.43 1.81 -6.69
N LYS A 6 -2.67 1.35 -6.91
CA LYS A 6 -2.98 -0.08 -7.01
C LYS A 6 -2.22 -0.76 -8.16
N GLN A 7 -2.20 -0.14 -9.34
CA GLN A 7 -1.47 -0.67 -10.51
C GLN A 7 0.03 -0.78 -10.26
N ILE A 8 0.64 0.23 -9.63
CA ILE A 8 2.06 0.21 -9.25
C ILE A 8 2.30 -0.94 -8.25
N LEU A 9 1.51 -1.02 -7.18
CA LEU A 9 1.66 -2.02 -6.13
C LEU A 9 1.53 -3.45 -6.66
N LEU A 10 0.60 -3.70 -7.60
CA LEU A 10 0.52 -4.99 -8.30
C LEU A 10 1.82 -5.31 -9.03
N LYS A 11 2.36 -4.34 -9.80
CA LYS A 11 3.59 -4.53 -10.56
C LYS A 11 4.82 -4.77 -9.69
N VAL A 12 4.90 -4.15 -8.52
CA VAL A 12 6.06 -4.27 -7.63
C VAL A 12 5.92 -5.35 -6.55
N SER A 13 4.77 -6.05 -6.51
CA SER A 13 4.46 -7.06 -5.48
C SER A 13 5.39 -8.28 -5.46
N PHE A 14 6.19 -8.49 -6.51
CA PHE A 14 7.18 -9.57 -6.57
C PHE A 14 8.41 -9.31 -5.68
N ASP A 15 8.67 -8.05 -5.33
CA ASP A 15 9.81 -7.66 -4.47
C ASP A 15 9.30 -6.96 -3.22
N ARG A 16 9.54 -7.58 -2.06
CA ARG A 16 9.07 -7.07 -0.76
C ARG A 16 9.59 -5.66 -0.45
N ASN A 17 10.86 -5.37 -0.78
CA ASN A 17 11.48 -4.08 -0.49
C ASN A 17 10.94 -2.98 -1.41
N LEU A 18 10.73 -3.31 -2.68
CA LEU A 18 10.14 -2.38 -3.65
C LEU A 18 8.67 -2.12 -3.33
N PHE A 19 7.91 -3.16 -2.99
CA PHE A 19 6.53 -3.04 -2.52
C PHE A 19 6.42 -2.11 -1.31
N HIS A 20 7.28 -2.28 -0.31
CA HIS A 20 7.32 -1.40 0.87
C HIS A 20 7.57 0.07 0.51
N LYS A 21 8.54 0.34 -0.37
CA LYS A 21 8.86 1.71 -0.81
C LYS A 21 7.70 2.37 -1.55
N GLU A 22 7.11 1.66 -2.51
CA GLU A 22 6.00 2.20 -3.29
C GLU A 22 4.73 2.32 -2.44
N LEU A 23 4.48 1.43 -1.48
CA LEU A 23 3.35 1.55 -0.55
C LEU A 23 3.44 2.82 0.30
N LYS A 24 4.61 3.10 0.88
CA LYS A 24 4.84 4.36 1.61
C LYS A 24 4.61 5.59 0.73
N LYS A 25 5.09 5.54 -0.52
CA LYS A 25 4.93 6.61 -1.49
C LYS A 25 3.46 6.83 -1.86
N SER A 26 2.71 5.74 -2.08
CA SER A 26 1.27 5.80 -2.33
C SER A 26 0.51 6.44 -1.17
N ILE A 27 0.82 6.08 0.08
CA ILE A 27 0.18 6.69 1.26
C ILE A 27 0.45 8.20 1.31
N SER A 28 1.70 8.63 1.05
CA SER A 28 2.07 10.06 1.05
C SER A 28 1.38 10.88 -0.06
N TRP A 29 0.93 10.25 -1.14
CA TRP A 29 0.29 10.93 -2.28
C TRP A 29 -1.24 10.93 -2.25
N LEU A 30 -1.84 10.13 -1.38
CA LEU A 30 -3.28 9.98 -1.29
C LEU A 30 -3.85 10.87 -0.18
N GLN A 31 -5.10 11.30 -0.37
CA GLN A 31 -5.86 11.96 0.69
C GLN A 31 -6.40 10.92 1.68
N ASN A 32 -6.72 11.33 2.91
CA ASN A 32 -7.11 10.43 4.01
C ASN A 32 -8.18 9.40 3.61
N ASP A 33 -9.26 9.80 2.94
CA ASP A 33 -10.30 8.87 2.44
C ASP A 33 -9.77 7.80 1.48
N ASP A 34 -8.82 8.16 0.62
CA ASP A 34 -8.24 7.23 -0.35
C ASP A 34 -7.16 6.34 0.29
N VAL A 35 -6.46 6.82 1.32
CA VAL A 35 -5.51 6.04 2.13
C VAL A 35 -6.23 4.86 2.79
N GLU A 36 -7.41 5.10 3.37
CA GLU A 36 -8.20 4.05 4.03
C GLU A 36 -8.70 3.00 3.03
N LYS A 37 -9.19 3.44 1.86
CA LYS A 37 -9.56 2.54 0.75
C LYS A 37 -8.37 1.73 0.24
N LEU A 38 -7.18 2.34 0.17
CA LEU A 38 -5.95 1.64 -0.22
C LEU A 38 -5.58 0.56 0.80
N LYS A 39 -5.69 0.85 2.10
CA LYS A 39 -5.41 -0.10 3.19
C LYS A 39 -6.29 -1.35 3.08
N ILE A 40 -7.60 -1.17 2.97
CA ILE A 40 -8.57 -2.28 2.87
C ILE A 40 -8.25 -3.13 1.63
N TRP A 41 -7.99 -2.49 0.50
CA TRP A 41 -7.64 -3.18 -0.73
C TRP A 41 -6.32 -3.95 -0.62
N CYS A 42 -5.26 -3.35 -0.06
CA CYS A 42 -3.97 -4.02 0.11
C CYS A 42 -4.08 -5.25 1.01
N LEU A 43 -4.81 -5.16 2.12
CA LEU A 43 -5.03 -6.30 3.03
C LEU A 43 -5.81 -7.44 2.36
N SER A 44 -6.68 -7.11 1.41
CA SER A 44 -7.45 -8.11 0.65
C SER A 44 -6.64 -8.73 -0.50
N SER A 45 -5.80 -7.94 -1.18
CA SER A 45 -5.04 -8.37 -2.36
C SER A 45 -3.69 -9.01 -2.03
N PHE A 46 -3.08 -8.65 -0.90
CA PHE A 46 -1.72 -9.04 -0.55
C PHE A 46 -1.64 -9.69 0.84
N ILE A 47 -2.33 -10.81 1.00
CA ILE A 47 -2.42 -11.56 2.27
C ILE A 47 -1.02 -11.90 2.83
N ILE A 48 -0.06 -12.24 1.96
CA ILE A 48 1.32 -12.55 2.35
C ILE A 48 2.09 -11.36 2.94
N TYR A 49 1.66 -10.13 2.64
CA TYR A 49 2.29 -8.89 3.11
C TYR A 49 1.48 -8.22 4.22
N LYS A 50 0.52 -8.93 4.83
CA LYS A 50 -0.39 -8.37 5.84
C LYS A 50 0.34 -7.62 6.96
N GLU A 51 1.38 -8.23 7.56
CA GLU A 51 2.15 -7.60 8.64
C GLU A 51 2.84 -6.32 8.18
N LEU A 52 3.49 -6.36 7.01
CA LEU A 52 4.16 -5.20 6.42
C LEU A 52 3.17 -4.07 6.10
N ILE A 53 1.98 -4.41 5.60
CA ILE A 53 0.94 -3.43 5.30
C ILE A 53 0.49 -2.76 6.60
N VAL A 54 0.16 -3.53 7.63
CA VAL A 54 -0.25 -2.99 8.93
C VAL A 54 0.84 -2.07 9.50
N GLU A 55 2.09 -2.53 9.54
CA GLU A 55 3.23 -1.76 10.03
C GLU A 55 3.38 -0.41 9.30
N VAL A 56 3.29 -0.41 7.98
CA VAL A 56 3.45 0.81 7.17
C VAL A 56 2.34 1.82 7.43
N PHE A 57 1.09 1.37 7.51
CA PHE A 57 -0.05 2.24 7.79
C PHE A 57 -0.06 2.75 9.24
N GLU A 58 0.47 1.98 10.20
CA GLU A 58 0.60 2.44 11.60
C GLU A 58 1.79 3.39 11.81
N SER A 59 2.87 3.23 11.04
CA SER A 59 4.07 4.08 11.15
C SER A 59 3.96 5.43 10.45
N THR A 60 2.95 5.62 9.59
CA THR A 60 2.79 6.82 8.75
C THR A 60 1.62 7.71 9.21
N CYS A 61 0.78 7.22 10.13
CA CYS A 61 -0.33 7.95 10.75
C CYS A 61 0.09 8.59 12.08
#